data_AF-A0A5C4R316-F1
#
_entry.id   AF-A0A5C4R316-F1
#
_cell.length_a   1.000
_cell.length_b   1.000
_cell.length_c   1.000
_cell.angle_alpha   90.00
_cell.angle_beta   90.00
_cell.angle_gamma   90.00
#
_symmetry.space_group_name_H-M   'P 1'
#
loop_
_entity.id
_entity.type
_entity.pdbx_description
1 polymer ?
#
loop_
_entity_poly.entity_id
_entity_poly.type
_entity_poly.pdbx_seq_one_letter_code
_entity_poly.pdbx_strand_id
1 'polypeptide(L)' 'MPRMTLTGMPGHHPVVLSFEADTRFTIENGPEGATILGLHRQGSQQIVHVRETRDQIIAARAAALSNAPSR' A
#
# COMPACT_ATOMS: atom_id res chain seq x y z
N MET A 1 -13.32 5.12 -3.58
CA MET A 1 -12.02 4.44 -3.68
C MET A 1 -11.15 4.86 -2.51
N PRO A 2 -10.90 3.94 -1.55
CA PRO A 2 -9.90 4.12 -0.50
C PRO A 2 -8.55 4.61 -1.04
N ARG A 3 -7.90 5.47 -0.27
CA ARG A 3 -6.56 5.98 -0.55
C ARG A 3 -5.71 5.92 0.70
N MET A 4 -4.45 5.55 0.54
CA MET A 4 -3.45 5.67 1.59
C MET A 4 -2.17 6.28 1.03
N THR A 5 -1.47 7.03 1.87
CA THR A 5 -0.18 7.63 1.54
C THR A 5 0.91 6.90 2.32
N LEU A 6 1.89 6.39 1.61
CA LEU A 6 3.08 5.74 2.15
C LEU A 6 4.35 6.53 1.77
N THR A 7 5.48 6.13 2.31
CA THR A 7 6.78 6.76 2.05
C THR A 7 7.58 5.89 1.09
N GLY A 8 7.75 6.35 -0.14
CA GLY A 8 8.46 5.65 -1.20
C GLY A 8 9.96 5.53 -0.96
N MET A 9 10.52 4.44 -1.48
CA MET A 9 11.95 4.15 -1.49
C MET A 9 12.44 3.85 -2.92
N PRO A 10 13.67 4.27 -3.29
CA PRO A 10 14.53 5.22 -2.57
C PRO A 10 14.00 6.67 -2.68
N GLY A 11 14.42 7.54 -1.75
CA GLY A 11 14.18 8.99 -1.85
C GLY A 11 13.11 9.58 -0.93
N HIS A 12 12.44 8.77 -0.11
CA HIS A 12 11.50 9.22 0.94
C HIS A 12 10.37 10.16 0.45
N HIS A 13 9.91 9.97 -0.79
CA HIS A 13 8.84 10.77 -1.38
C HIS A 13 7.47 10.16 -1.02
N PRO A 14 6.39 10.96 -0.91
CA PRO A 14 5.07 10.41 -0.67
C PRO A 14 4.58 9.61 -1.89
N VAL A 15 4.08 8.40 -1.63
CA VAL A 15 3.45 7.52 -2.63
C VAL A 15 1.98 7.38 -2.26
N VAL A 16 1.10 7.90 -3.11
CA VAL A 16 -0.35 7.78 -2.93
C VAL A 16 -0.84 6.53 -3.65
N LEU A 17 -1.40 5.60 -2.89
CA LEU A 17 -1.97 4.35 -3.40
C LEU A 17 -3.49 4.44 -3.34
N SER A 18 -4.13 4.26 -4.50
CA SER A 18 -5.58 4.07 -4.58
C SER A 18 -5.86 2.58 -4.77
N PHE A 19 -6.82 2.06 -4.04
CA PHE A 19 -7.19 0.65 -4.11
C PHE A 19 -8.67 0.46 -3.80
N GLU A 20 -9.18 -0.73 -4.08
CA GLU A 20 -10.55 -1.12 -3.78
C GLU A 20 -10.56 -2.19 -2.67
N ALA A 21 -11.72 -2.42 -2.06
CA ALA A 21 -11.85 -3.39 -0.97
C ALA A 21 -11.42 -4.82 -1.37
N ASP A 22 -11.61 -5.18 -2.65
CA ASP A 22 -11.21 -6.47 -3.25
C ASP A 22 -9.74 -6.54 -3.67
N THR A 23 -8.98 -5.43 -3.57
CA THR A 23 -7.57 -5.41 -3.93
C THR A 23 -6.76 -6.25 -2.94
N ARG A 24 -6.01 -7.22 -3.47
CA ARG A 24 -5.14 -8.09 -2.67
C ARG A 24 -3.77 -7.47 -2.50
N PHE A 25 -3.27 -7.48 -1.27
CA PHE A 25 -1.98 -6.91 -0.90
C PHE A 25 -0.98 -8.04 -0.65
N THR A 26 0.19 -7.98 -1.28
CA THR A 26 1.36 -8.80 -0.96
C THR A 26 2.41 -7.90 -0.34
N ILE A 27 2.94 -8.28 0.82
CA ILE A 27 3.91 -7.48 1.57
C ILE A 27 5.12 -8.37 1.85
N GLU A 28 6.28 -7.97 1.35
CA GLU A 28 7.53 -8.71 1.43
C GLU A 28 8.66 -7.79 1.90
N ASN A 29 9.70 -8.36 2.51
CA ASN A 29 10.89 -7.61 2.88
C ASN A 29 11.76 -7.41 1.64
N GLY A 30 12.10 -6.16 1.35
CA GLY A 30 12.99 -5.77 0.27
C GLY A 30 14.40 -5.47 0.74
N PRO A 31 15.31 -5.16 -0.20
CA PRO A 31 16.67 -4.74 0.11
C PRO A 31 16.68 -3.38 0.84
N GLU A 32 17.78 -3.10 1.54
CA GLU A 32 18.04 -1.79 2.18
C GLU A 32 16.95 -1.35 3.17
N GLY A 33 16.25 -2.31 3.79
CA GLY A 33 15.19 -2.03 4.75
C GLY A 33 13.89 -1.52 4.11
N ALA A 34 13.76 -1.57 2.79
CA ALA A 34 12.49 -1.32 2.11
C ALA A 34 11.52 -2.48 2.33
N THR A 35 10.23 -2.18 2.30
CA THR A 35 9.15 -3.14 2.21
C THR A 35 8.59 -3.10 0.79
N ILE A 36 8.48 -4.26 0.15
CA ILE A 36 7.88 -4.39 -1.18
C ILE A 36 6.38 -4.63 -1.00
N LEU A 37 5.58 -3.71 -1.51
CA LEU A 37 4.13 -3.79 -1.49
C LEU A 37 3.59 -4.01 -2.91
N GLY A 38 2.97 -5.16 -3.13
CA GLY A 38 2.23 -5.49 -4.34
C GLY A 38 0.73 -5.33 -4.14
N LEU A 39 0.07 -4.63 -5.07
CA LEU A 39 -1.39 -4.49 -5.16
C LEU A 39 -1.86 -5.25 -6.40
N HIS A 40 -2.74 -6.21 -6.19
CA HIS A 40 -3.23 -7.11 -7.24
C HIS A 40 -4.74 -7.01 -7.37
N ARG A 41 -5.24 -6.77 -8.58
CA ARG A 41 -6.67 -6.70 -8.89
C ARG A 41 -6.94 -7.00 -10.35
N GLN A 42 -7.85 -7.93 -10.64
CA GLN A 42 -8.36 -8.22 -11.99
C GLN A 42 -7.25 -8.39 -13.06
N GLY A 43 -6.16 -9.08 -12.73
CA GLY A 43 -5.02 -9.28 -13.64
C GLY A 43 -4.05 -8.09 -13.75
N SER A 44 -4.36 -6.96 -13.11
CA SER A 44 -3.42 -5.85 -12.92
C SER A 44 -2.60 -6.04 -11.65
N GLN A 45 -1.31 -5.71 -11.75
CA GLN A 45 -0.38 -5.68 -10.63
C GLN A 45 0.34 -4.32 -10.59
N GLN A 46 0.38 -3.73 -9.40
CA GLN A 46 1.21 -2.57 -9.09
C GLN A 46 2.17 -2.96 -7.98
N ILE A 47 3.47 -2.71 -8.16
CA ILE A 47 4.49 -2.94 -7.14
C ILE A 47 5.06 -1.59 -6.75
N VAL A 48 5.18 -1.34 -5.45
CA VAL A 48 5.86 -0.17 -4.90
C VAL A 48 6.81 -0.57 -3.79
N HIS A 49 7.93 0.13 -3.68
CA HIS A 49 8.85 0.00 -2.57
C HIS A 49 8.60 1.14 -1.60
N VAL A 50 8.38 0.78 -0.34
CA VAL A 50 8.00 1.73 0.71
C VAL A 50 8.84 1.51 1.96
N ARG A 51 8.88 2.52 2.82
CA ARG A 51 9.60 2.46 4.09
C ARG A 51 8.77 1.81 5.20
N GLU A 52 7.45 1.88 5.10
CA GLU A 52 6.55 1.38 6.13
C GLU A 52 6.72 -0.12 6.34
N THR A 53 6.57 -0.55 7.60
CA THR A 53 6.57 -1.97 7.95
C THR A 53 5.26 -2.62 7.53
N ARG A 54 5.24 -3.96 7.56
CA ARG A 54 4.02 -4.74 7.32
C ARG A 54 2.83 -4.27 8.16
N ASP A 55 3.03 -4.09 9.46
CA ASP A 55 1.96 -3.72 10.38
C ASP A 55 1.45 -2.29 10.12
N GLN A 56 2.35 -1.38 9.77
CA GLN A 56 2.00 -0.01 9.38
C GLN A 56 1.17 0.02 8.10
N ILE A 57 1.53 -0.79 7.10
CA ILE A 57 0.77 -0.92 5.83
C ILE A 57 -0.62 -1.49 6.10
N ILE A 58 -0.74 -2.52 6.95
CA ILE A 58 -2.04 -3.11 7.32
C ILE A 58 -2.92 -2.09 8.05
N ALA A 59 -2.36 -1.35 9.01
CA ALA A 59 -3.08 -0.31 9.74
C ALA A 59 -3.52 0.83 8.80
N ALA A 60 -2.64 1.29 7.89
CA ALA A 60 -2.97 2.30 6.90
C ALA A 60 -4.10 1.86 5.96
N ARG A 61 -4.07 0.59 5.52
CA ARG A 61 -5.14 -0.01 4.71
C ARG A 61 -6.46 -0.04 5.46
N ALA A 62 -6.45 -0.48 6.72
CA ALA A 62 -7.65 -0.53 7.56
C ALA A 62 -8.26 0.86 7.75
N ALA A 63 -7.44 1.86 8.08
CA ALA A 63 -7.88 3.25 8.23
C ALA A 63 -8.46 3.81 6.93
N ALA A 64 -7.82 3.56 5.80
CA ALA A 64 -8.29 3.99 4.48
C ALA A 64 -9.63 3.36 4.08
N LEU A 65 -9.87 2.10 4.47
CA LEU A 65 -11.15 1.41 4.24
C LEU A 65 -12.25 1.96 5.16
N SER A 66 -11.95 2.24 6.42
CA SER A 66 -12.92 2.83 7.37
C SER A 66 -13.31 4.26 7.02
N ASN A 67 -12.39 5.02 6.41
CA ASN A 67 -12.62 6.40 6.00
C ASN A 67 -13.18 6.54 4.57
N ALA A 68 -13.32 5.44 3.83
CA ALA A 68 -13.93 5.49 2.52
C ALA A 68 -15.45 5.68 2.68
N PRO A 69 -16.06 6.68 2.01
CA PRO A 69 -17.51 6.84 2.06
C PRO A 69 -18.17 5.55 1.59
N SER A 70 -19.07 5.02 2.41
CA SER A 70 -19.97 3.91 2.06
C SER A 70 -20.64 4.29 0.74
N ARG A 71 -20.38 3.51 -0.31
CA ARG A 71 -21.07 3.69 -1.59
C ARG A 71 -22.52 3.23 -1.48
#